data_AF-A0A0Q0UKD9-F1
#
_entry.id   AF-A0A0Q0UKD9-F1
#
_cell.length_a   1.000
_cell.length_b   1.000
_cell.length_c   1.000
_cell.angle_alpha   90.00
_cell.angle_beta   90.00
_cell.angle_gamma   90.00
#
_symmetry.space_group_name_H-M   'P 1'
#
loop_
_entity.id
_entity.type
_entity.pdbx_description
1 polymer ?
#
loop_
_entity_poly.entity_id
_entity_poly.type
_entity_poly.pdbx_seq_one_letter_code
_entity_poly.pdbx_strand_id
1 'polypeptide(L)' 'MTLVLGIDSSTQSCKALLVEAETGRVVDQGRAEHPTGTQVDP' A
#
# COMPACT_ATOMS: atom_id res chain seq x y z
N MET A 1 19.13 -5.07 -7.97
CA MET A 1 17.74 -5.38 -7.55
C MET A 1 17.06 -4.06 -7.23
N THR A 2 16.16 -3.62 -8.11
CA THR A 2 15.40 -2.38 -7.90
C THR A 2 14.06 -2.73 -7.26
N LEU A 3 13.77 -2.12 -6.13
CA LEU A 3 12.49 -2.26 -5.44
C LEU A 3 11.66 -1.01 -5.65
N VAL A 4 10.37 -1.18 -5.89
CA VAL A 4 9.37 -0.11 -5.93
C VAL A 4 8.28 -0.42 -4.91
N LEU A 5 7.61 0.62 -4.41
CA LEU A 5 6.53 0.49 -3.44
C LEU A 5 5.21 0.86 -4.11
N GLY A 6 4.34 -0.11 -4.32
CA GLY A 6 2.97 0.12 -4.76
C GLY A 6 2.11 0.53 -3.56
N ILE A 7 1.51 1.72 -3.62
CA ILE A 7 0.63 2.24 -2.58
C ILE A 7 -0.81 2.25 -3.09
N ASP A 8 -1.71 1.64 -2.33
CA ASP A 8 -3.16 1.73 -2.52
C ASP A 8 -3.77 2.32 -1.25
N SER A 9 -4.15 3.60 -1.33
CA SER A 9 -4.85 4.30 -0.26
C SER A 9 -6.33 4.42 -0.62
N SER A 10 -7.13 3.53 -0.04
CA SER A 10 -8.58 3.49 -0.18
C SER A 10 -9.27 4.15 1.02
N THR A 11 -10.60 4.28 1.01
CA THR A 11 -11.33 4.93 2.11
C THR A 11 -11.03 4.32 3.48
N GLN A 12 -10.92 2.99 3.57
CA GLN A 12 -10.85 2.28 4.86
C GLN A 12 -9.45 1.79 5.24
N SER A 13 -8.47 1.90 4.35
CA SER A 13 -7.11 1.44 4.64
C SER A 13 -6.12 1.89 3.59
N CYS A 14 -4.85 1.92 4.00
CA CYS A 14 -3.72 1.97 3.11
C CYS A 14 -3.01 0.61 3.08
N LYS A 15 -2.73 0.12 1.88
CA LYS A 15 -1.93 -1.08 1.62
C LYS A 15 -0.65 -0.69 0.88
N ALA A 16 0.45 -1.32 1.26
CA ALA A 16 1.73 -1.18 0.61
C ALA A 16 2.22 -2.55 0.12
N LEU A 17 2.70 -2.61 -1.12
CA LEU A 17 3.36 -3.77 -1.71
C LEU A 17 4.79 -3.40 -2.07
N LEU A 18 5.77 -4.08 -1.48
CA LEU A 18 7.16 -3.98 -1.90
C LEU A 18 7.36 -4.93 -3.08
N VAL A 19 7.70 -4.38 -4.25
CA VAL A 19 7.74 -5.13 -5.51
C VAL A 19 9.10 -5.01 -6.16
N GLU A 20 9.61 -6.13 -6.69
CA GLU A 20 10.78 -6.13 -7.56
C GLU A 20 10.41 -5.58 -8.94
N ALA A 21 11.04 -4.47 -9.33
CA ALA A 21 10.61 -3.65 -10.47
C ALA A 21 10.69 -4.36 -11.82
N GLU A 22 11.67 -5.24 -12.00
CA GLU A 22 11.91 -5.93 -13.28
C GLU A 22 10.94 -7.09 -13.51
N THR A 23 10.50 -7.76 -12.45
CA THR A 23 9.72 -9.01 -12.52
C THR A 23 8.27 -8.83 -12.09
N GLY A 24 7.95 -7.76 -11.35
CA GLY A 24 6.66 -7.58 -10.70
C GLY A 24 6.44 -8.49 -9.49
N ARG A 25 7.46 -9.25 -9.04
CA ARG A 25 7.35 -10.14 -7.89
C ARG A 25 7.13 -9.34 -6.60
N VAL A 26 6.06 -9.66 -5.87
CA VAL A 26 5.84 -9.12 -4.52
C VAL A 26 6.86 -9.73 -3.56
N VAL A 27 7.62 -8.87 -2.90
CA VAL A 27 8.66 -9.23 -1.93
C VAL A 27 8.11 -9.19 -0.52
N ASP A 28 7.26 -8.21 -0.22
CA ASP A 28 6.61 -8.05 1.08
C ASP A 28 5.33 -7.22 0.94
N GLN A 29 4.46 -7.26 1.95
CA GLN A 29 3.23 -6.48 1.99
C GLN A 29 2.86 -6.02 3.40
N GLY A 30 2.25 -4.83 3.49
CA GLY A 30 1.71 -4.27 4.73
C GLY A 30 0.33 -3.64 4.52
N ARG A 31 -0.45 -3.54 5.60
CA ARG A 31 -1.75 -2.86 5.61
C ARG A 31 -1.97 -2.15 6.94
N ALA A 32 -2.54 -0.95 6.89
CA ALA A 32 -3.03 -0.21 8.06
C ALA A 32 -4.45 0.30 7.80
N GLU A 33 -5.31 0.25 8.83
CA GLU A 33 -6.69 0.73 8.72
C GLU A 33 -6.78 2.25 8.91
N HIS A 34 -7.70 2.88 8.19
CA HIS A 34 -8.07 4.28 8.43
C HIS A 34 -9.20 4.34 9.47
N PRO A 35 -9.35 5.48 10.17
CA PRO A 35 -10.55 5.72 10.97
C PRO A 35 -11.82 5.59 10.12
N THR A 36 -12.88 5.02 10.70
CA THR A 36 -14.17 4.93 10.02
C THR A 36 -14.80 6.31 9.86
N GLY A 37 -15.41 6.59 8.70
CA GLY A 37 -16.13 7.84 8.46
C GLY A 37 -16.34 8.07 6.96
N THR A 38 -17.13 9.10 6.65
CA THR A 38 -17.25 9.62 5.27
C THR A 38 -16.27 10.77 5.00
N GLN A 39 -15.61 11.27 6.05
CA GLN A 39 -14.53 12.27 6.03
C GLN A 39 -13.56 11.97 7.20
N VAL A 40 -12.28 12.30 7.01
CA VAL A 40 -11.21 12.15 8.00
C VAL A 40 -10.08 13.13 7.67
N ASP A 41 -9.25 13.46 8.65
CA ASP A 41 -8.00 14.19 8.42
C ASP A 41 -7.02 13.33 7.60
N PRO A 42 -6.30 13.91 6.61
CA PRO A 42 -5.28 13.20 5.83
C PRO A 42 -4.05 12.74 6.62
#